data_AF-A0A4S8LW68-F1
#
_entry.id   AF-A0A4S8LW68-F1
#
_cell.length_a   1.000
_cell.length_b   1.000
_cell.length_c   1.000
_cell.angle_alpha   90.00
_cell.angle_beta   90.00
_cell.angle_gamma   90.00
#
_symmetry.space_group_name_H-M   'P 1'
#
loop_
_entity.id
_entity.type
_entity.pdbx_description
1 polymer ?
#
loop_
_entity_poly.entity_id
_entity_poly.type
_entity_poly.pdbx_seq_one_letter_code
_entity_poly.pdbx_strand_id
1 'polypeptide(L)'
;TSKVYDKSGRQIHEGDTVMTKLRGGKWEGIVDEIVTSESQAQEQGVKNPPKVLFTGGQHGHDVAHNPQTLSVREKQNQSRSR
;
A
#
# COMPACT_ATOMS: atom_id res chain seq x y z
N THR A 1 7.79 15.89 -0.50
CA THR A 1 7.44 14.45 -0.46
C THR A 1 7.16 13.97 -1.86
N SER A 2 7.86 12.92 -2.29
CA SER A 2 7.69 12.34 -3.63
C SER A 2 6.33 11.63 -3.72
N LYS A 3 5.59 11.84 -4.81
CA LYS A 3 4.30 11.18 -5.03
C LYS A 3 4.54 9.73 -5.44
N VAL A 4 3.88 8.81 -4.74
CA VAL A 4 3.94 7.36 -5.02
C VAL A 4 2.62 6.94 -5.65
N TYR A 5 2.71 6.15 -6.71
CA TYR A 5 1.56 5.69 -7.47
C TYR A 5 1.52 4.17 -7.50
N ASP A 6 0.31 3.63 -7.60
CA ASP A 6 0.08 2.20 -7.82
C ASP A 6 0.30 1.82 -9.29
N LYS A 7 0.08 0.55 -9.62
CA LYS A 7 0.26 0.02 -10.98
C LYS A 7 -0.69 0.61 -12.03
N SER A 8 -1.77 1.26 -11.60
CA SER A 8 -2.76 1.91 -12.46
C SER A 8 -2.53 3.41 -12.62
N GLY A 9 -1.49 3.96 -11.97
CA GLY A 9 -1.22 5.39 -11.95
C GLY A 9 -2.03 6.17 -10.93
N ARG A 10 -2.73 5.49 -10.01
CA ARG A 10 -3.45 6.15 -8.91
C ARG A 10 -2.49 6.44 -7.77
N GLN A 11 -2.56 7.66 -7.23
CA GLN A 11 -1.71 8.05 -6.10
C GLN A 11 -2.08 7.23 -4.85
N ILE A 12 -1.08 6.75 -4.13
CA ILE A 12 -1.22 6.02 -2.87
C ILE A 12 -1.02 7.00 -1.71
N HIS A 13 -1.92 6.93 -0.73
CA HIS A 13 -1.82 7.67 0.52
C HIS A 13 -1.89 6.72 1.73
N GLU A 14 -1.35 7.16 2.86
CA GLU A 14 -1.61 6.52 4.15
C GLU A 14 -3.11 6.48 4.42
N GLY A 15 -3.59 5.36 4.97
CA GLY A 15 -5.01 5.12 5.17
C GLY A 15 -5.78 4.64 3.92
N ASP A 16 -5.13 4.55 2.75
CA ASP A 16 -5.75 3.89 1.60
C ASP A 16 -5.77 2.37 1.79
N THR A 17 -6.81 1.72 1.28
CA THR A 17 -6.80 0.26 1.16
C THR A 17 -6.05 -0.12 -0.12
N VAL A 18 -5.00 -0.92 0.01
CA VAL A 18 -4.23 -1.47 -1.11
C VAL A 18 -4.41 -2.97 -1.19
N MET A 19 -4.27 -3.52 -2.39
CA MET A 19 -4.25 -4.96 -2.59
C MET A 19 -3.20 -5.41 -3.62
N THR A 20 -2.72 -6.63 -3.43
CA THR A 20 -1.96 -7.38 -4.45
C THR A 20 -2.59 -8.75 -4.65
N LYS A 21 -2.64 -9.21 -5.91
CA LYS A 21 -3.08 -10.56 -6.26
C LYS A 21 -1.87 -11.49 -6.28
N LEU A 22 -1.98 -12.61 -5.58
CA LEU A 22 -0.97 -13.67 -5.54
C LEU A 22 -1.54 -14.93 -6.18
N ARG A 23 -0.68 -15.85 -6.62
CA ARG A 23 -1.16 -17.16 -7.08
C ARG A 23 -1.78 -17.89 -5.88
N GLY A 24 -3.09 -18.12 -5.93
CA GLY A 24 -3.84 -18.78 -4.86
C GLY A 24 -4.35 -17.85 -3.76
N GLY A 25 -4.28 -16.52 -3.91
CA GLY A 25 -4.82 -15.62 -2.91
C GLY A 25 -4.68 -14.14 -3.22
N LYS A 26 -4.93 -13.31 -2.20
CA LYS A 26 -4.68 -11.88 -2.24
C LYS A 26 -4.18 -11.43 -0.88
N TRP A 27 -3.35 -10.40 -0.86
CA TRP A 27 -3.14 -9.59 0.33
C TRP A 27 -3.83 -8.26 0.13
N GLU A 28 -4.56 -7.85 1.16
CA GLU A 28 -5.33 -6.60 1.21
C GLU A 28 -5.15 -6.02 2.61
N GLY A 29 -4.93 -4.71 2.69
CA GLY A 29 -4.66 -4.02 3.94
C GLY A 29 -4.69 -2.50 3.79
N ILE A 30 -4.61 -1.80 4.93
CA ILE A 30 -4.57 -0.35 5.00
C ILE A 30 -3.12 0.10 5.00
N VAL A 31 -2.77 1.10 4.18
CA VAL A 31 -1.42 1.67 4.14
C VAL A 31 -1.11 2.36 5.46
N ASP A 32 -0.05 1.90 6.10
CA ASP A 32 0.46 2.44 7.36
C ASP A 32 1.51 3.52 7.09
N GLU A 33 2.44 3.28 6.16
CA GLU A 33 3.51 4.22 5.82
C GLU A 33 3.98 4.06 4.36
N ILE A 34 4.48 5.16 3.78
CA ILE A 34 5.12 5.17 2.46
C ILE A 34 6.59 5.57 2.59
N VAL A 35 7.47 4.59 2.44
CA VAL A 35 8.92 4.76 2.48
C VAL A 35 9.42 5.21 1.12
N THR A 36 10.02 6.40 1.05
CA THR A 36 10.51 6.99 -0.23
C THR A 36 12.00 7.27 -0.27
N SER A 37 12.69 7.14 0.86
CA SER A 37 14.13 7.43 0.99
C SER A 37 14.90 6.25 1.58
N GLU A 38 16.21 6.20 1.32
CA GLU A 38 17.08 5.15 1.86
C GLU A 38 17.19 5.21 3.39
N SER A 39 17.19 6.41 4.00
CA SER A 39 17.20 6.56 5.47
C SER A 39 15.99 5.89 6.11
N GLN A 40 14.78 6.21 5.60
CA GLN A 40 13.55 5.60 6.07
C GLN A 40 13.54 4.09 5.80
N ALA A 41 14.08 3.65 4.65
CA ALA A 41 14.17 2.23 4.34
C ALA A 41 15.05 1.49 5.36
N GLN A 42 16.18 2.08 5.76
CA GLN A 42 17.05 1.54 6.78
C GLN A 42 16.38 1.50 8.17
N GLU A 43 15.70 2.58 8.57
CA GLU A 43 14.95 2.66 9.84
C GLU A 43 13.85 1.59 9.92
N GLN A 44 13.12 1.39 8.82
CA GLN A 44 12.02 0.41 8.72
C GLN A 44 12.50 -1.01 8.36
N GLY A 45 13.81 -1.23 8.21
CA GLY A 45 14.37 -2.55 7.88
C GLY A 45 13.98 -3.07 6.48
N VAL A 46 13.58 -2.18 5.56
CA VAL A 46 13.20 -2.52 4.19
C VAL A 46 14.29 -2.13 3.19
N LYS A 47 14.22 -2.67 1.98
CA LYS A 47 15.19 -2.40 0.90
C LYS A 47 14.49 -1.89 -0.34
N ASN A 48 15.22 -1.13 -1.15
CA ASN A 48 14.83 -0.64 -2.47
C ASN A 48 13.54 0.22 -2.43
N PRO A 49 13.60 1.44 -1.85
CA PRO A 49 12.49 2.37 -1.94
C PRO A 49 12.15 2.70 -3.42
N PRO A 50 10.88 3.03 -3.74
CA PRO A 50 9.77 3.20 -2.80
C PRO A 50 9.14 1.89 -2.33
N LYS A 51 8.70 1.87 -1.07
CA LYS A 51 7.97 0.77 -0.44
C LYS A 51 6.71 1.26 0.25
N VAL A 52 5.64 0.49 0.13
CA VAL A 52 4.39 0.69 0.87
C VAL A 52 4.34 -0.33 2.00
N LEU A 53 4.23 0.15 3.23
CA LEU A 53 4.01 -0.66 4.42
C LEU A 53 2.49 -0.73 4.67
N PHE A 54 1.96 -1.93 4.84
CA PHE A 54 0.57 -2.15 5.22
C PHE A 54 0.40 -3.46 5.98
N THR A 55 -0.54 -3.48 6.92
CA THR A 55 -0.92 -4.72 7.61
C THR A 55 -1.86 -5.54 6.73
N GLY A 56 -1.45 -6.73 6.29
CA GLY A 56 -2.18 -7.56 5.33
C GLY A 56 -2.54 -8.97 5.81
N GLY A 57 -3.74 -9.46 5.45
CA GLY A 57 -4.14 -10.85 5.59
C GLY A 57 -4.79 -11.25 6.93
N GLN A 58 -5.21 -12.51 7.05
CA GLN A 58 -6.01 -13.03 8.17
C GLN A 58 -5.24 -13.13 9.51
N HIS A 59 -3.91 -12.95 9.49
CA HIS A 59 -3.02 -13.06 10.64
C HIS A 59 -2.30 -11.75 11.02
N GLY A 60 -2.64 -10.62 10.38
CA GLY A 60 -2.10 -9.31 10.75
C GLY A 60 -0.58 -9.16 10.54
N HIS A 61 -0.04 -9.67 9.42
CA HIS A 61 1.37 -9.52 9.13
C HIS A 61 1.69 -8.16 8.49
N ASP A 62 2.81 -7.56 8.89
CA ASP A 62 3.36 -6.36 8.26
C ASP A 62 3.90 -6.70 6.86
N VAL A 63 3.42 -6.00 5.84
CA VAL A 63 3.80 -6.22 4.44
C VAL A 63 4.50 -4.98 3.88
N ALA A 64 5.70 -5.18 3.34
CA ALA A 64 6.45 -4.14 2.64
C ALA A 64 6.53 -4.41 1.12
N HIS A 65 5.68 -3.76 0.32
CA HIS A 65 5.53 -4.06 -1.10
C HIS A 65 5.93 -2.93 -2.05
N ASN A 66 6.34 -3.28 -3.27
CA ASN A 66 6.56 -2.30 -4.35
C ASN A 66 5.20 -1.67 -4.76
N PRO A 67 5.07 -0.32 -4.74
CA PRO A 67 3.85 0.38 -5.17
C PRO A 67 3.32 -0.06 -6.53
N GLN A 68 4.22 -0.29 -7.51
CA GLN A 68 3.89 -0.61 -8.90
C GLN A 68 3.33 -2.03 -9.10
N THR A 69 3.15 -2.77 -8.01
CA THR A 69 2.48 -4.08 -8.03
C THR A 69 1.17 -4.08 -7.23
N LEU A 70 0.88 -2.98 -6.54
CA LEU A 70 -0.33 -2.79 -5.75
C LEU A 70 -1.44 -2.18 -6.61
N SER A 71 -2.66 -2.25 -6.07
CA SER A 71 -3.81 -1.52 -6.58
C SER A 71 -4.55 -0.87 -5.41
N VAL A 72 -4.78 0.44 -5.49
CA VAL A 72 -5.59 1.16 -4.51
C VAL A 72 -7.05 0.83 -4.75
N ARG A 73 -7.75 0.38 -3.71
CA ARG A 73 -9.18 0.12 -3.76
C ARG A 73 -9.92 1.47 -3.74
N GLU A 74 -10.89 1.65 -4.63
CA GLU A 74 -11.79 2.80 -4.54
C GLU A 74 -12.57 2.71 -3.22
N LYS A 75 -12.55 3.79 -2.44
CA LYS A 75 -13.54 3.96 -1.38
C LYS A 75 -14.86 4.08 -2.12
N GLN A 76 -15.77 3.12 -1.96
CA GLN A 76 -17.14 3.31 -2.39
C GLN A 76 -17.63 4.55 -1.66
N ASN A 77 -17.71 5.66 -2.39
CA ASN A 77 -18.39 6.84 -1.90
C ASN A 77 -19.80 6.35 -1.62
N GLN A 78 -20.15 6.12 -0.35
CA GLN A 78 -21.54 6.02 0.06
C GLN A 78 -22.12 7.40 -0.22
N SER A 79 -22.57 7.57 -1.47
CA SER A 79 -23.33 8.71 -1.90
C SER A 79 -24.57 8.74 -1.03
N ARG A 80 -24.55 9.64 -0.04
CA ARG A 80 -25.64 10.55 0.29
C ARG A 80 -27.01 9.93 0.03
N SER A 81 -27.50 9.11 0.96
CA SER A 81 -28.94 8.99 1.08
C SER A 81 -29.43 10.34 1.60
N ARG A 82 -30.02 11.12 0.70
CA ARG A 82 -30.95 12.19 1.05
C ARG A 82 -32.18 11.59 1.71
#